data_AF-F9MP78-F1
#
_entry.id   AF-F9MP78-F1
#
_cell.length_a   1.000
_cell.length_b   1.000
_cell.length_c   1.000
_cell.angle_alpha   90.00
_cell.angle_beta   90.00
_cell.angle_gamma   90.00
#
_symmetry.space_group_name_H-M   'P 1'
#
loop_
_entity.id
_entity.type
_entity.pdbx_description
1 polymer ?
#
loop_
_entity_poly.entity_id
_entity_poly.type
_entity_poly.pdbx_seq_one_letter_code
_entity_poly.pdbx_strand_id
1 'polypeptide(L)'
;AGKGLTVSRDGNTIKYGIDGSKIDFSNNDTVKTINGNITTLQSGFTIQDGATSTPGKKVIKAKDTITFKGDSNITAAVGTDGSVTYSLNKTGITNTLNDTFAKKDASNIGDAERTAWAGKLGTGTIAANDGNLVTGGTVQAALKPVSDKADKNVTDIAGLTTRVGKNESDIKTLQGGFTLQDANKTAGKQTVTAGSKVTVTG
;
A
#
# COMPACT_ATOMS: atom_id res chain seq x y z
N ALA A 1 -24.86 76.82 -41.96
CA ALA A 1 -23.60 76.52 -42.67
C ALA A 1 -23.40 75.01 -42.69
N GLY A 2 -23.07 74.45 -43.86
CA GLY A 2 -23.42 73.09 -44.26
C GLY A 2 -22.85 71.97 -43.40
N LYS A 3 -23.71 71.04 -42.97
CA LYS A 3 -23.38 69.72 -42.42
C LYS A 3 -22.70 68.85 -43.50
N GLY A 4 -21.53 69.27 -43.96
CA GLY A 4 -20.79 68.64 -45.06
C GLY A 4 -21.10 69.16 -46.46
N LEU A 5 -22.20 69.89 -46.70
CA LEU A 5 -22.50 70.45 -48.02
C LEU A 5 -21.81 71.80 -48.26
N THR A 6 -21.01 71.88 -49.33
CA THR A 6 -20.50 73.14 -49.89
C THR A 6 -21.21 73.45 -51.19
N VAL A 7 -21.60 74.70 -51.38
CA VAL A 7 -22.22 75.18 -52.62
C VAL A 7 -21.45 76.42 -53.08
N SER A 8 -20.97 76.41 -54.32
CA SER A 8 -20.31 77.56 -54.94
C SER A 8 -20.84 77.78 -56.35
N ARG A 9 -20.75 79.03 -56.83
CA ARG A 9 -21.15 79.40 -58.19
C ARG A 9 -19.92 79.80 -58.99
N ASP A 10 -19.83 79.26 -60.19
CA ASP A 10 -18.77 79.52 -61.15
C ASP A 10 -19.41 79.87 -62.50
N GLY A 11 -19.46 81.16 -62.82
CA GLY A 11 -20.28 81.67 -63.93
C GLY A 11 -21.75 81.26 -63.81
N ASN A 12 -22.27 80.57 -64.83
CA ASN A 12 -23.66 80.08 -64.87
C ASN A 12 -23.83 78.67 -64.28
N THR A 13 -22.79 78.08 -63.67
CA THR A 13 -22.80 76.72 -63.10
C THR A 13 -22.76 76.74 -61.57
N ILE A 14 -23.55 75.88 -60.93
CA ILE A 14 -23.49 75.63 -59.48
C ILE A 14 -22.70 74.34 -59.23
N LYS A 15 -21.68 74.41 -58.38
CA LYS A 15 -20.88 73.27 -57.91
C LYS A 15 -21.30 72.88 -56.51
N TYR A 16 -21.47 71.58 -56.30
CA TYR A 16 -21.77 70.99 -55.00
C TYR A 16 -20.59 70.13 -54.56
N GLY A 17 -20.15 70.30 -53.31
CA GLY A 17 -19.18 69.42 -52.66
C GLY A 17 -19.78 68.79 -51.43
N ILE A 18 -19.46 67.52 -51.17
CA ILE A 18 -19.85 66.81 -49.96
C ILE A 18 -18.57 66.41 -49.22
N ASP A 19 -18.39 66.97 -48.03
CA ASP A 19 -17.37 66.55 -47.08
C ASP A 19 -17.91 65.38 -46.25
N GLY A 20 -17.58 64.16 -46.67
CA GLY A 20 -18.03 62.92 -46.03
C GLY A 20 -17.65 62.81 -44.56
N SER A 21 -16.59 63.48 -44.11
CA SER A 21 -16.16 63.48 -42.70
C SER A 21 -17.15 64.18 -41.76
N LYS A 22 -18.01 65.05 -42.32
CA LYS A 22 -19.04 65.80 -41.58
C LYS A 22 -20.43 65.17 -41.63
N ILE A 23 -20.57 64.01 -42.28
CA ILE A 23 -21.83 63.27 -42.29
C ILE A 23 -21.96 62.52 -40.98
N ASP A 24 -22.96 62.90 -40.19
CA ASP A 24 -23.29 62.23 -38.93
C ASP A 24 -24.18 61.00 -39.19
N PHE A 25 -23.59 59.81 -39.06
CA PHE A 25 -24.30 58.55 -39.16
C PHE A 25 -24.81 58.03 -37.81
N SER A 26 -24.62 58.75 -36.71
CA SER A 26 -25.01 58.29 -35.38
C SER A 26 -26.51 58.00 -35.25
N ASN A 27 -27.34 58.67 -36.07
CA ASN A 27 -28.79 58.48 -36.11
C ASN A 27 -29.28 57.46 -37.13
N ASN A 28 -28.40 56.89 -37.95
CA ASN A 28 -28.78 55.85 -38.90
C ASN A 28 -29.05 54.52 -38.16
N ASP A 29 -30.22 53.92 -38.41
CA ASP A 29 -30.67 52.73 -37.69
C ASP A 29 -29.76 51.51 -37.89
N THR A 30 -29.20 51.34 -39.09
CA THR A 30 -28.25 50.26 -39.37
C THR A 30 -26.96 50.45 -38.57
N VAL A 31 -26.41 51.67 -38.54
CA VAL A 31 -25.19 51.98 -37.77
C VAL A 31 -25.42 51.79 -36.26
N LYS A 32 -26.57 52.24 -35.74
CA LYS A 32 -26.97 51.99 -34.35
C LYS A 32 -27.03 50.51 -34.04
N THR A 33 -27.68 49.73 -34.91
CA THR A 33 -27.84 48.27 -34.73
C THR A 33 -26.49 47.57 -34.74
N ILE A 34 -25.60 47.91 -35.68
CA ILE A 34 -24.24 47.36 -35.75
C ILE A 34 -23.46 47.68 -34.47
N ASN A 35 -23.49 48.93 -34.01
CA ASN A 35 -22.79 49.34 -32.79
C ASN A 35 -23.33 48.61 -31.54
N GLY A 36 -24.64 48.40 -31.47
CA GLY A 36 -25.27 47.59 -30.42
C GLY A 36 -24.78 46.13 -30.45
N ASN A 37 -24.79 45.50 -31.62
CA ASN A 37 -24.31 44.12 -31.79
C ASN A 37 -22.83 43.97 -31.41
N ILE A 38 -21.98 44.92 -31.82
CA ILE A 38 -20.56 44.93 -31.45
C ILE A 38 -20.40 45.03 -29.93
N THR A 39 -21.18 45.90 -29.27
CA THR A 39 -21.14 46.07 -27.82
C THR A 39 -21.52 44.76 -27.10
N THR A 40 -22.55 44.07 -27.58
CA THR A 40 -22.96 42.75 -27.05
C THR A 40 -21.87 41.70 -27.24
N LEU A 41 -21.26 41.60 -28.42
CA LEU A 41 -20.16 40.66 -28.67
C LEU A 41 -18.92 40.95 -27.82
N GLN A 42 -18.60 42.24 -27.62
CA GLN A 42 -17.50 42.68 -26.75
C GLN A 42 -17.75 42.37 -25.27
N SER A 43 -19.01 42.20 -24.87
CA SER A 43 -19.37 41.78 -23.52
C SER A 43 -19.00 40.32 -23.22
N GLY A 44 -18.82 39.50 -24.27
CA GLY A 44 -18.33 38.12 -24.15
C GLY A 44 -19.39 37.12 -23.69
N PHE A 45 -18.95 35.96 -23.22
CA PHE A 45 -19.80 34.94 -22.63
C PHE A 45 -19.29 34.52 -21.24
N THR A 46 -20.20 34.07 -20.38
CA THR A 46 -19.85 33.67 -19.01
C THR A 46 -19.70 32.16 -18.93
N ILE A 47 -18.57 31.69 -18.40
CA ILE A 47 -18.42 30.34 -17.86
C ILE A 47 -18.64 30.40 -16.35
N GLN A 48 -19.34 29.41 -15.81
CA GLN A 48 -19.58 29.29 -14.38
C GLN A 48 -19.61 27.84 -13.96
N ASP A 49 -19.26 27.59 -12.70
CA ASP A 49 -19.39 26.27 -12.11
C ASP A 49 -20.87 25.85 -12.04
N GLY A 50 -21.10 24.53 -11.95
CA GLY A 50 -22.42 23.94 -11.68
C GLY A 50 -22.97 24.36 -10.31
N ALA A 51 -24.18 23.87 -9.97
CA ALA A 51 -24.91 24.27 -8.76
C ALA A 51 -24.09 24.11 -7.47
N THR A 52 -23.50 25.23 -7.02
CA THR A 52 -22.74 25.38 -5.78
C THR A 52 -23.22 26.66 -5.10
N SER A 53 -23.05 26.77 -3.79
CA SER A 53 -23.48 27.94 -3.01
C SER A 53 -22.69 29.22 -3.37
N THR A 54 -21.49 29.07 -3.93
CA THR A 54 -20.64 30.17 -4.41
C THR A 54 -19.94 29.75 -5.71
N PRO A 55 -20.63 29.80 -6.86
CA PRO A 55 -20.05 29.33 -8.11
C PRO A 55 -18.92 30.25 -8.56
N GLY A 56 -17.79 29.65 -8.95
CA GLY A 56 -16.76 30.35 -9.72
C GLY A 56 -17.39 30.87 -11.00
N LYS A 57 -17.10 32.12 -11.36
CA LYS A 57 -17.63 32.78 -12.55
C LYS A 57 -16.52 33.53 -13.27
N LYS A 58 -16.46 33.38 -14.60
CA LYS A 58 -15.55 34.15 -15.45
C LYS A 58 -16.25 34.57 -16.73
N VAL A 59 -16.10 35.84 -17.09
CA VAL A 59 -16.47 36.34 -18.41
C VAL A 59 -15.27 36.17 -19.34
N ILE A 60 -15.50 35.51 -20.48
CA ILE A 60 -14.54 35.31 -21.56
C ILE A 60 -14.87 36.30 -22.66
N LYS A 61 -13.93 37.19 -22.97
CA LYS A 61 -14.05 38.24 -23.98
C LYS A 61 -13.37 37.84 -25.28
N ALA A 62 -13.59 38.65 -26.31
CA ALA A 62 -12.90 38.47 -27.58
C ALA A 62 -11.37 38.44 -27.38
N LYS A 63 -10.71 37.46 -28.01
CA LYS A 63 -9.26 37.15 -27.92
C LYS A 63 -8.79 36.49 -26.61
N ASP A 64 -9.67 36.29 -25.63
CA ASP A 64 -9.32 35.47 -24.47
C ASP A 64 -9.11 34.01 -24.89
N THR A 65 -8.22 33.31 -24.19
CA THR A 65 -8.00 31.87 -24.36
C THR A 65 -8.63 31.12 -23.20
N ILE A 66 -9.33 30.02 -23.50
CA ILE A 66 -9.76 29.04 -22.50
C ILE A 66 -8.72 27.91 -22.48
N THR A 67 -8.14 27.65 -21.31
CA THR A 67 -7.20 26.55 -21.12
C THR A 67 -7.86 25.43 -20.33
N PHE A 68 -7.95 24.24 -20.93
CA PHE A 68 -8.34 23.01 -20.25
C PHE A 68 -7.09 22.38 -19.64
N LYS A 69 -7.01 22.38 -18.31
CA LYS A 69 -5.84 21.87 -17.58
C LYS A 69 -6.10 20.45 -17.09
N GLY A 70 -5.12 19.58 -17.30
CA GLY A 70 -4.96 18.37 -16.50
C GLY A 70 -4.25 18.67 -15.18
N ASP A 71 -4.12 17.65 -14.35
CA ASP A 71 -3.32 17.64 -13.13
C ASP A 71 -2.42 16.39 -13.09
N SER A 72 -1.91 16.04 -11.90
CA SER A 72 -1.10 14.84 -11.74
C SER A 72 -1.85 13.56 -12.13
N ASN A 73 -3.17 13.49 -11.91
CA ASN A 73 -3.99 12.29 -12.06
C ASN A 73 -4.79 12.25 -13.37
N ILE A 74 -5.03 13.40 -14.00
CA ILE A 74 -5.81 13.51 -15.24
C ILE A 74 -5.00 14.33 -16.25
N THR A 75 -4.87 13.82 -17.48
CA THR A 75 -4.34 14.61 -18.60
C THR A 75 -5.49 15.22 -19.39
N ALA A 76 -5.33 16.48 -19.82
CA ALA A 76 -6.25 17.15 -20.73
C ALA A 76 -5.55 17.46 -22.06
N ALA A 77 -6.25 17.29 -23.18
CA ALA A 77 -5.76 17.65 -24.51
C ALA A 77 -6.87 18.28 -25.36
N VAL A 78 -6.52 19.34 -26.09
CA VAL A 78 -7.38 19.97 -27.08
C VAL A 78 -6.97 19.46 -28.46
N GLY A 79 -7.90 18.78 -29.14
CA GLY A 79 -7.70 18.26 -30.49
C GLY A 79 -7.74 19.35 -31.56
N THR A 80 -7.19 19.06 -32.74
CA THR A 80 -7.25 19.96 -33.90
C THR A 80 -8.67 20.16 -34.45
N ASP A 81 -9.59 19.26 -34.09
CA ASP A 81 -11.02 19.30 -34.41
C ASP A 81 -11.84 20.13 -33.39
N GLY A 82 -11.19 20.71 -32.37
CA GLY A 82 -11.85 21.45 -31.31
C GLY A 82 -12.43 20.58 -30.19
N SER A 83 -12.23 19.26 -30.23
CA SER A 83 -12.61 18.37 -29.12
C SER A 83 -11.68 18.58 -27.92
N VAL A 84 -12.21 18.33 -26.72
CA VAL A 84 -11.44 18.27 -25.48
C VAL A 84 -11.51 16.85 -24.96
N THR A 85 -10.36 16.20 -24.81
CA THR A 85 -10.26 14.86 -24.25
C THR A 85 -9.63 14.92 -22.86
N TYR A 86 -10.19 14.12 -21.97
CA TYR A 86 -9.61 13.85 -20.66
C TYR A 86 -9.30 12.38 -20.55
N SER A 87 -8.10 12.07 -20.07
CA SER A 87 -7.62 10.71 -19.88
C SER A 87 -7.01 10.58 -18.50
N LEU A 88 -7.11 9.38 -17.93
CA LEU A 88 -6.50 9.05 -16.66
C LEU A 88 -4.97 8.97 -16.82
N ASN A 89 -4.23 9.74 -16.03
CA ASN A 89 -2.78 9.61 -15.93
C ASN A 89 -2.45 8.40 -15.06
N LYS A 90 -2.16 7.26 -15.69
CA LYS A 90 -1.86 6.02 -14.98
C LYS A 90 -0.75 6.17 -13.95
N THR A 91 0.31 6.91 -14.25
CA THR A 91 1.44 7.10 -13.33
C THR A 91 1.02 7.92 -12.11
N GLY A 92 0.35 9.05 -12.32
CA GLY A 92 -0.11 9.89 -11.22
C GLY A 92 -1.16 9.21 -10.35
N ILE A 93 -2.13 8.54 -10.96
CA ILE A 93 -3.14 7.75 -10.22
C ILE A 93 -2.48 6.63 -9.42
N THR A 94 -1.53 5.91 -10.03
CA THR A 94 -0.82 4.84 -9.32
C THR A 94 -0.09 5.41 -8.10
N ASN A 95 0.58 6.55 -8.23
CA ASN A 95 1.26 7.19 -7.10
C ASN A 95 0.28 7.66 -6.03
N THR A 96 -0.78 8.37 -6.41
CA THR A 96 -1.82 8.87 -5.49
C THR A 96 -2.50 7.73 -4.72
N LEU A 97 -2.76 6.60 -5.39
CA LEU A 97 -3.42 5.45 -4.77
C LEU A 97 -2.46 4.55 -3.97
N ASN A 98 -1.16 4.55 -4.28
CA ASN A 98 -0.16 3.73 -3.58
C ASN A 98 -0.02 4.09 -2.09
N ASP A 99 -0.37 5.32 -1.71
CA ASP A 99 -0.36 5.75 -0.30
C ASP A 99 -1.55 5.19 0.50
N THR A 100 -2.60 4.71 -0.18
CA THR A 100 -3.83 4.21 0.46
C THR A 100 -4.00 2.70 0.30
N PHE A 101 -3.56 2.13 -0.82
CA PHE A 101 -3.80 0.73 -1.17
C PHE A 101 -2.50 -0.05 -1.35
N ALA A 102 -2.50 -1.30 -0.90
CA ALA A 102 -1.40 -2.21 -1.18
C ALA A 102 -1.41 -2.70 -2.63
N LYS A 103 -0.23 -2.77 -3.23
CA LYS A 103 -0.02 -3.39 -4.53
C LYS A 103 -0.18 -4.90 -4.42
N LYS A 104 -0.61 -5.50 -5.53
CA LYS A 104 -0.75 -6.96 -5.66
C LYS A 104 0.56 -7.70 -5.36
N ASP A 105 1.70 -7.12 -5.74
CA ASP A 105 3.04 -7.68 -5.50
C ASP A 105 3.64 -7.26 -4.15
N ALA A 106 2.88 -6.54 -3.32
CA ALA A 106 3.32 -6.01 -2.02
C ALA A 106 4.54 -5.07 -2.06
N SER A 107 4.95 -4.56 -3.23
CA SER A 107 6.16 -3.75 -3.36
C SER A 107 6.11 -2.39 -2.64
N ASN A 108 4.92 -1.95 -2.20
CA ASN A 108 4.73 -0.74 -1.40
C ASN A 108 4.44 -1.00 0.09
N ILE A 109 4.64 -2.23 0.59
CA ILE A 109 4.43 -2.57 2.00
C ILE A 109 5.76 -2.57 2.74
N GLY A 110 5.98 -1.56 3.59
CA GLY A 110 7.15 -1.44 4.45
C GLY A 110 7.03 -2.22 5.76
N ASP A 111 8.01 -2.05 6.65
CA ASP A 111 8.04 -2.73 7.96
C ASP A 111 6.87 -2.33 8.87
N ALA A 112 6.49 -1.05 8.87
CA ALA A 112 5.38 -0.56 9.68
C ALA A 112 4.05 -1.18 9.24
N GLU A 113 3.80 -1.20 7.93
CA GLU A 113 2.59 -1.79 7.35
C GLU A 113 2.58 -3.31 7.57
N ARG A 114 3.72 -3.99 7.36
CA ARG A 114 3.87 -5.43 7.65
C ARG A 114 3.52 -5.74 9.11
N THR A 115 3.99 -4.92 10.04
CA THR A 115 3.71 -5.08 11.47
C THR A 115 2.22 -4.89 11.77
N ALA A 116 1.61 -3.83 11.23
CA ALA A 116 0.18 -3.56 11.39
C ALA A 116 -0.67 -4.71 10.82
N TRP A 117 -0.30 -5.23 9.64
CA TRP A 117 -0.97 -6.34 9.00
C TRP A 117 -0.79 -7.64 9.77
N ALA A 118 0.41 -7.96 10.24
CA ALA A 118 0.64 -9.12 11.09
C ALA A 118 -0.23 -9.07 12.35
N GLY A 119 -0.41 -7.89 12.96
CA GLY A 119 -1.32 -7.72 14.10
C GLY A 119 -2.80 -7.88 13.75
N LYS A 120 -3.22 -7.44 12.55
CA LYS A 120 -4.63 -7.53 12.10
C LYS A 120 -5.02 -8.90 11.56
N LEU A 121 -4.09 -9.58 10.90
CA LEU A 121 -4.30 -10.87 10.25
C LEU A 121 -3.91 -12.04 11.16
N GLY A 122 -2.89 -11.86 11.99
CA GLY A 122 -2.34 -12.89 12.88
C GLY A 122 -3.13 -13.10 14.17
N THR A 123 -4.47 -13.06 14.12
CA THR A 123 -5.34 -13.14 15.31
C THR A 123 -5.76 -14.57 15.66
N GLY A 124 -5.30 -15.56 14.90
CA GLY A 124 -5.64 -16.96 15.09
C GLY A 124 -4.96 -17.60 16.31
N THR A 125 -5.48 -18.77 16.65
CA THR A 125 -5.00 -19.67 17.69
C THR A 125 -4.55 -21.00 17.09
N ILE A 126 -3.66 -21.72 17.79
CA ILE A 126 -3.26 -23.08 17.37
C ILE A 126 -4.33 -24.06 17.86
N ALA A 127 -5.42 -24.16 17.10
CA ALA A 127 -6.52 -25.08 17.36
C ALA A 127 -6.94 -25.79 16.06
N ALA A 128 -7.46 -27.02 16.18
CA ALA A 128 -7.74 -27.89 15.03
C ALA A 128 -8.67 -27.27 13.98
N ASN A 129 -9.55 -26.35 14.38
CA ASN A 129 -10.58 -25.76 13.53
C ASN A 129 -10.48 -24.22 13.45
N ASP A 130 -9.35 -23.63 13.81
CA ASP A 130 -9.13 -22.19 13.62
C ASP A 130 -8.59 -21.92 12.22
N GLY A 131 -9.37 -21.23 11.39
CA GLY A 131 -9.01 -20.91 10.00
C GLY A 131 -8.21 -19.61 9.85
N ASN A 132 -7.91 -18.91 10.94
CA ASN A 132 -7.20 -17.64 10.90
C ASN A 132 -5.68 -17.82 10.81
N LEU A 133 -4.97 -16.77 10.35
CA LEU A 133 -3.50 -16.75 10.42
C LEU A 133 -3.05 -16.52 11.87
N VAL A 134 -1.89 -17.08 12.22
CA VAL A 134 -1.27 -16.95 13.55
C VAL A 134 0.01 -16.12 13.48
N THR A 135 0.39 -15.49 14.60
CA THR A 135 1.72 -14.85 14.70
C THR A 135 2.82 -15.86 14.99
N GLY A 136 4.07 -15.50 14.69
CA GLY A 136 5.23 -16.27 15.12
C GLY A 136 5.31 -16.44 16.65
N GLY A 137 4.85 -15.44 17.41
CA GLY A 137 4.76 -15.53 18.87
C GLY A 137 3.77 -16.61 19.34
N THR A 138 2.61 -16.71 18.68
CA THR A 138 1.62 -17.76 18.96
C THR A 138 2.19 -19.16 18.71
N VAL A 139 2.91 -19.35 17.59
CA VAL A 139 3.55 -20.63 17.26
C VAL A 139 4.66 -20.97 18.24
N GLN A 140 5.51 -20.00 18.59
CA GLN A 140 6.61 -20.19 19.53
C GLN A 140 6.11 -20.60 20.92
N ALA A 141 5.05 -19.96 21.41
CA ALA A 141 4.44 -20.29 22.69
C ALA A 141 3.88 -21.73 22.71
N ALA A 142 3.34 -22.21 21.60
CA ALA A 142 2.84 -23.57 21.47
C ALA A 142 3.97 -24.63 21.39
N LEU A 143 5.05 -24.32 20.67
CA LEU A 143 6.14 -25.29 20.43
C LEU A 143 7.16 -25.35 21.57
N LYS A 144 7.39 -24.26 22.30
CA LYS A 144 8.40 -24.20 23.36
C LYS A 144 8.22 -25.28 24.44
N PRO A 145 7.03 -25.50 25.03
CA PRO A 145 6.84 -26.52 26.06
C PRO A 145 7.11 -27.95 25.55
N VAL A 146 6.82 -28.22 24.28
CA VAL A 146 7.09 -29.51 23.64
C VAL A 146 8.59 -29.73 23.51
N SER A 147 9.33 -28.69 23.09
CA SER A 147 10.80 -28.73 23.04
C SER A 147 11.39 -28.94 24.43
N ASP A 148 10.99 -28.14 25.42
CA ASP A 148 11.47 -28.24 26.80
C ASP A 148 11.21 -29.67 27.37
N LYS A 149 10.06 -30.27 27.05
CA LYS A 149 9.73 -31.63 27.48
C LYS A 149 10.58 -32.68 26.78
N ALA A 150 10.88 -32.50 25.50
CA ALA A 150 11.76 -33.40 24.74
C ALA A 150 13.18 -33.38 25.32
N ASP A 151 13.73 -32.20 25.60
CA ASP A 151 15.06 -32.04 26.22
C ASP A 151 15.11 -32.69 27.60
N LYS A 152 14.05 -32.54 28.39
CA LYS A 152 13.93 -33.23 29.67
C LYS A 152 13.88 -34.75 29.50
N ASN A 153 13.11 -35.26 28.53
CA ASN A 153 13.05 -36.70 28.28
C ASN A 153 14.42 -37.26 27.88
N VAL A 154 15.20 -36.54 27.06
CA VAL A 154 16.58 -36.94 26.70
C VAL A 154 17.45 -37.07 27.95
N THR A 155 17.37 -36.07 28.85
CA THR A 155 18.13 -36.09 30.11
C THR A 155 17.71 -37.25 31.01
N ASP A 156 16.40 -37.47 31.17
CA ASP A 156 15.86 -38.54 32.00
C ASP A 156 16.25 -39.92 31.44
N ILE A 157 16.20 -40.12 30.12
CA ILE A 157 16.64 -41.35 29.44
C ILE A 157 18.13 -41.59 29.65
N ALA A 158 18.98 -40.58 29.47
CA ALA A 158 20.42 -40.72 29.71
C ALA A 158 20.72 -41.12 31.17
N GLY A 159 19.98 -40.57 32.13
CA GLY A 159 20.04 -40.96 33.53
C GLY A 159 19.63 -42.42 33.77
N LEU A 160 18.55 -42.88 33.12
CA LEU A 160 18.12 -44.28 33.17
C LEU A 160 19.15 -45.21 32.55
N THR A 161 19.68 -44.88 31.37
CA THR A 161 20.73 -45.66 30.69
C THR A 161 21.96 -45.84 31.59
N THR A 162 22.40 -44.76 32.25
CA THR A 162 23.52 -44.80 33.20
C THR A 162 23.24 -45.75 34.37
N ARG A 163 22.04 -45.65 34.98
CA ARG A 163 21.63 -46.52 36.09
C ARG A 163 21.53 -47.99 35.68
N VAL A 164 20.96 -48.27 34.51
CA VAL A 164 20.87 -49.62 33.95
C VAL A 164 22.26 -50.20 33.71
N GLY A 165 23.19 -49.41 33.14
CA GLY A 165 24.58 -49.85 32.97
C GLY A 165 25.28 -50.17 34.29
N LYS A 166 25.04 -49.38 35.34
CA LYS A 166 25.55 -49.70 36.69
C LYS A 166 24.95 -50.99 37.23
N ASN A 167 23.63 -51.15 37.14
CA ASN A 167 22.96 -52.37 37.60
C ASN A 167 23.47 -53.61 36.87
N GLU A 168 23.71 -53.52 35.56
CA GLU A 168 24.28 -54.62 34.78
C GLU A 168 25.68 -55.00 35.30
N SER A 169 26.52 -54.01 35.64
CA SER A 169 27.82 -54.24 36.28
C SER A 169 27.69 -54.87 37.66
N ASP A 170 26.83 -54.33 38.53
CA ASP A 170 26.60 -54.85 39.88
C ASP A 170 26.13 -56.32 39.83
N ILE A 171 25.21 -56.65 38.91
CA ILE A 171 24.73 -58.02 38.69
C ILE A 171 25.88 -58.95 38.24
N LYS A 172 26.73 -58.51 37.30
CA LYS A 172 27.91 -59.30 36.87
C LYS A 172 28.87 -59.56 38.04
N THR A 173 29.11 -58.55 38.88
CA THR A 173 29.94 -58.72 40.09
C THR A 173 29.34 -59.75 41.05
N LEU A 174 28.03 -59.67 41.33
CA LEU A 174 27.34 -60.64 42.19
C LEU A 174 27.35 -62.06 41.60
N GLN A 175 27.19 -62.19 40.28
CA GLN A 175 27.27 -63.48 39.58
C GLN A 175 28.67 -64.10 39.64
N GLY A 176 29.73 -63.29 39.76
CA GLY A 176 31.10 -63.76 39.98
C GLY A 176 31.30 -64.52 41.30
N GLY A 177 30.33 -64.44 42.21
CA GLY A 177 30.33 -65.17 43.47
C GLY A 177 31.19 -64.54 44.57
N PHE A 178 31.36 -65.26 45.67
CA PHE A 178 32.22 -64.86 46.78
C PHE A 178 33.25 -65.96 47.08
N THR A 179 34.37 -65.57 47.66
CA THR A 179 35.40 -66.53 48.07
C THR A 179 35.14 -66.99 49.50
N LEU A 180 35.03 -68.30 49.70
CA LEU A 180 35.23 -68.94 50.99
C LEU A 180 36.70 -69.30 51.15
N GLN A 181 37.29 -68.88 52.28
CA GLN A 181 38.64 -69.25 52.68
C GLN A 181 38.56 -69.78 54.11
N ASP A 182 39.14 -70.96 54.35
CA ASP A 182 39.27 -71.47 55.70
C ASP A 182 40.32 -70.67 56.51
N ALA A 183 40.32 -70.82 57.84
CA ALA A 183 41.19 -70.03 58.72
C ALA A 183 42.70 -70.25 58.45
N ASN A 184 43.08 -71.43 57.98
CA ASN A 184 44.42 -71.77 57.50
C ASN A 184 44.52 -71.39 56.02
N LYS A 185 44.80 -70.10 55.77
CA LYS A 185 44.82 -69.38 54.47
C LYS A 185 45.52 -70.09 53.28
N THR A 186 46.21 -71.19 53.52
CA THR A 186 47.02 -71.98 52.61
C THR A 186 46.34 -73.23 52.03
N ALA A 187 45.21 -73.72 52.58
CA ALA A 187 44.68 -75.05 52.24
C ALA A 187 43.37 -75.06 51.41
N GLY A 188 42.40 -74.18 51.67
CA GLY A 188 41.11 -74.19 50.97
C GLY A 188 40.61 -72.80 50.57
N LYS A 189 40.63 -72.50 49.26
CA LYS A 189 39.95 -71.35 48.67
C LYS A 189 38.91 -71.85 47.68
N GLN A 190 37.64 -71.57 47.91
CA GLN A 190 36.55 -71.94 46.99
C GLN A 190 35.77 -70.69 46.59
N THR A 191 35.55 -70.51 45.29
CA THR A 191 34.59 -69.51 44.80
C THR A 191 33.20 -70.13 44.79
N VAL A 192 32.26 -69.50 45.49
CA VAL A 192 30.86 -69.89 45.57
C VAL A 192 30.05 -68.94 44.72
N THR A 193 29.45 -69.46 43.67
CA THR A 193 28.55 -68.73 42.77
C THR A 193 27.09 -69.07 43.06
N ALA A 194 26.15 -68.30 42.50
CA ALA A 194 24.73 -68.58 42.64
C ALA A 194 24.40 -70.02 42.18
N GLY A 195 23.69 -70.78 43.01
CA GLY A 195 23.37 -72.19 42.76
C GLY A 195 24.43 -73.20 43.25
N SER A 196 25.59 -72.74 43.73
CA SER A 196 26.58 -73.63 44.35
C SER A 196 26.03 -74.24 45.65
N LYS A 197 26.17 -75.56 45.83
CA LYS A 197 25.92 -76.24 47.10
C LYS A 197 27.22 -76.30 47.90
N VAL A 198 27.23 -75.70 49.08
CA VAL A 198 28.38 -75.70 49.98
C VAL A 198 28.14 -76.70 51.10
N THR A 199 29.08 -77.63 51.29
CA THR A 199 29.08 -78.57 52.42
C THR A 199 30.31 -78.28 53.29
N VAL A 200 30.08 -77.98 54.57
CA VAL A 200 31.16 -77.76 55.55
C VAL A 200 31.22 -78.96 56.48
N THR A 201 32.36 -79.64 56.50
CA THR A 201 32.66 -80.73 57.44
C THR A 201 33.64 -80.20 58.50
N GLY A 202 33.25 -80.25 59.77
CA GLY A 202 34.08 -79.84 60.91
C GLY A 202 35.00 -80.93 61.41
#